data_AF-A0A174W114-F1
#
_entry.id   AF-A0A174W114-F1
#
_cell.length_a   1.000
_cell.length_b   1.000
_cell.length_c   1.000
_cell.angle_alpha   90.00
_cell.angle_beta   90.00
_cell.angle_gamma   90.00
#
_symmetry.space_group_name_H-M   'P 1'
#
loop_
_entity.id
_entity.type
_entity.pdbx_description
1 polymer ?
#
loop_
_entity_poly.entity_id
_entity_poly.type
_entity_poly.pdbx_seq_one_letter_code
_entity_poly.pdbx_strand_id
1 'polypeptide(L)'
;MLCTITAKRGSAPRNVGTWMLVRPDGTVLGTIGGGAVEHLAVQEAKALWTHGGGPVRRHYDLTPGAAELGMVCGGDIDVEFEVRK
;
A
#
# COMPACT_ATOMS: atom_id res chain seq x y z
N MET A 1 -10.83 3.90 -2.90
CA MET A 1 -9.76 3.03 -3.41
C MET A 1 -9.42 2.05 -2.31
N LEU A 2 -9.78 0.79 -2.50
CA LEU A 2 -9.37 -0.30 -1.61
C LEU A 2 -7.97 -0.73 -2.03
N CYS A 3 -7.03 -0.66 -1.10
CA CYS A 3 -5.66 -1.09 -1.26
C CYS A 3 -5.46 -2.35 -0.44
N THR A 4 -5.15 -3.48 -1.08
CA THR A 4 -5.02 -4.78 -0.40
C THR A 4 -3.67 -5.39 -0.68
N ILE A 5 -2.97 -5.87 0.37
CA ILE A 5 -1.74 -6.64 0.19
C ILE A 5 -2.11 -8.00 -0.43
N THR A 6 -1.67 -8.25 -1.65
CA THR A 6 -1.92 -9.51 -2.37
C THR A 6 -0.74 -10.47 -2.32
N ALA A 7 0.48 -9.97 -2.08
CA ALA A 7 1.65 -10.80 -1.89
C ALA A 7 2.60 -10.19 -0.86
N LYS A 8 3.37 -11.05 -0.20
CA LYS A 8 4.44 -10.69 0.74
C LYS A 8 5.61 -11.65 0.52
N ARG A 9 6.82 -11.11 0.44
CA ARG A 9 8.06 -11.88 0.42
C ARG A 9 8.99 -11.31 1.50
N GLY A 10 9.63 -12.19 2.27
CA GLY A 10 10.48 -11.78 3.39
C GLY A 10 9.71 -11.09 4.53
N SER A 11 10.39 -10.18 5.23
CA SER A 11 9.86 -9.49 6.41
C SER A 11 9.12 -8.22 6.03
N ALA A 12 7.83 -8.17 6.34
CA ALA A 12 6.96 -7.02 6.11
C ALA A 12 6.03 -6.83 7.32
N PRO A 13 5.65 -5.59 7.68
CA PRO A 13 4.93 -5.28 8.91
C PRO A 13 3.50 -5.84 8.94
N ARG A 14 2.93 -6.14 7.77
CA ARG A 14 1.59 -6.72 7.61
C ARG A 14 1.63 -7.95 6.71
N ASN A 15 0.55 -8.72 6.73
CA ASN A 15 0.40 -9.96 5.96
C ASN A 15 -0.56 -9.77 4.78
N VAL A 16 -0.51 -10.69 3.82
CA VAL A 16 -1.47 -10.81 2.72
C VAL A 16 -2.90 -10.76 3.26
N GLY A 17 -3.79 -10.05 2.57
CA GLY A 17 -5.18 -9.81 2.96
C GLY A 17 -5.39 -8.59 3.85
N THR A 18 -4.31 -7.97 4.37
CA THR A 18 -4.41 -6.67 5.05
C THR A 18 -4.78 -5.59 4.04
N TRP A 19 -5.63 -4.66 4.45
CA TRP A 19 -6.15 -3.62 3.57
C TRP A 19 -6.18 -2.23 4.22
N MET A 20 -6.24 -1.22 3.36
CA MET A 20 -6.67 0.13 3.72
C MET A 20 -7.62 0.68 2.66
N LEU A 21 -8.51 1.58 3.05
CA LEU A 21 -9.42 2.29 2.15
C LEU A 21 -9.04 3.77 2.13
N VAL A 22 -8.69 4.27 0.94
CA VAL A 22 -8.42 5.69 0.70
C VAL A 22 -9.63 6.29 -0.02
N ARG A 23 -10.30 7.24 0.63
CA ARG A 23 -11.46 7.95 0.07
C ARG A 23 -11.04 9.09 -0.87
N PRO A 24 -11.94 9.60 -1.73
CA PRO A 24 -11.61 10.71 -2.64
C PRO A 24 -11.19 12.00 -1.92
N ASP A 25 -11.74 12.24 -0.73
CA ASP A 25 -11.37 13.36 0.15
C ASP A 25 -9.99 13.18 0.82
N GLY A 26 -9.33 12.04 0.59
CA GLY A 26 -8.04 11.71 1.16
C GLY A 26 -8.09 11.14 2.57
N THR A 27 -9.27 10.95 3.18
CA THR A 27 -9.39 10.23 4.44
C THR A 27 -9.07 8.75 4.26
N VAL A 28 -8.47 8.15 5.29
CA VAL A 28 -7.99 6.77 5.27
C VAL A 28 -8.67 5.96 6.38
N LEU A 29 -9.08 4.74 6.06
CA LEU A 29 -9.58 3.74 7.01
C LEU A 29 -8.74 2.46 6.90
N GLY A 30 -8.32 1.90 8.03
CA GLY A 30 -7.40 0.75 8.03
C GLY A 30 -5.95 1.16 7.78
N THR A 31 -5.08 0.16 7.58
CA THR A 31 -3.63 0.36 7.40
C THR A 31 -3.03 -0.86 6.72
N ILE A 32 -2.07 -0.65 5.83
CA ILE A 32 -1.28 -1.74 5.21
C ILE A 32 0.13 -1.86 5.82
N GLY A 33 0.40 -1.15 6.90
CA GLY A 33 1.66 -1.29 7.65
C GLY A 33 2.28 0.01 8.13
N GLY A 34 1.73 1.17 7.79
CA GLY A 34 2.29 2.47 8.15
C GLY A 34 3.57 2.85 7.40
N GLY A 35 4.20 3.95 7.83
CA GLY A 35 5.50 4.40 7.30
C GLY A 35 5.46 4.91 5.85
N ALA A 36 6.62 4.88 5.20
CA ALA A 36 6.80 5.42 3.85
C ALA A 36 5.92 4.71 2.80
N VAL A 37 5.76 3.38 2.90
CA VAL A 37 4.95 2.62 1.95
C VAL A 37 3.48 2.96 2.04
N GLU A 38 2.94 3.11 3.25
CA GLU A 38 1.55 3.56 3.41
C GLU A 38 1.35 4.97 2.84
N HIS A 39 2.30 5.88 3.08
CA HIS A 39 2.25 7.23 2.51
C HIS A 39 2.23 7.19 0.98
N LEU A 40 3.14 6.43 0.35
CA LEU A 40 3.20 6.27 -1.11
C LEU A 40 1.93 5.66 -1.68
N ALA A 41 1.40 4.62 -1.04
CA ALA A 41 0.16 3.98 -1.45
C ALA A 41 -1.04 4.94 -1.34
N VAL A 42 -1.10 5.82 -0.33
CA VAL A 42 -2.15 6.85 -0.24
C VAL A 42 -2.06 7.85 -1.39
N GLN A 43 -0.86 8.30 -1.76
CA GLN A 43 -0.66 9.22 -2.89
C GLN A 43 -1.06 8.57 -4.22
N GLU A 44 -0.64 7.33 -4.45
CA GLU A 44 -1.01 6.56 -5.63
C GLU A 44 -2.54 6.36 -5.70
N ALA A 45 -3.18 6.00 -4.59
CA ALA A 45 -4.62 5.82 -4.53
C ALA A 45 -5.39 7.11 -4.86
N LYS A 46 -4.89 8.28 -4.41
CA LYS A 46 -5.45 9.60 -4.75
C LYS A 46 -5.32 9.90 -6.24
N ALA A 47 -4.17 9.61 -6.84
CA ALA A 47 -3.97 9.78 -8.28
C ALA A 47 -4.90 8.86 -9.09
N LEU A 48 -5.01 7.59 -8.69
CA LEU A 48 -5.81 6.57 -9.38
C LEU A 48 -7.32 6.81 -9.33
N TRP A 49 -7.83 7.58 -8.35
CA TRP A 49 -9.24 7.98 -8.32
C TRP A 49 -9.70 8.69 -9.61
N THR A 50 -8.79 9.38 -10.29
CA THR A 50 -9.09 10.13 -11.52
C THR A 50 -9.23 9.24 -12.76
N HIS A 51 -8.66 8.04 -12.75
CA HIS A 51 -8.49 7.23 -13.97
C HIS A 51 -9.62 6.21 -14.20
N GLY A 52 -10.52 5.99 -13.22
CA GLY A 52 -11.73 5.17 -13.40
C GLY A 52 -11.51 3.72 -13.88
N GLY A 53 -10.27 3.23 -13.90
CA GLY A 53 -9.86 1.95 -14.48
C GLY A 53 -9.98 0.77 -13.51
N GLY A 54 -9.69 -0.42 -14.05
CA GLY A 54 -9.69 -1.70 -13.30
C GLY A 54 -8.55 -1.82 -12.27
N PRO A 55 -8.42 -2.98 -11.60
CA PRO A 55 -7.44 -3.18 -10.54
C PRO A 55 -6.01 -2.89 -11.02
N VAL A 56 -5.28 -2.08 -10.26
CA VAL A 56 -3.88 -1.75 -10.52
C VAL A 56 -3.00 -2.41 -9.45
N ARG A 57 -1.99 -3.18 -9.85
CA ARG A 57 -1.01 -3.74 -8.91
C ARG A 57 0.24 -2.87 -8.84
N ARG A 58 0.75 -2.69 -7.63
CA ARG A 58 2.04 -2.04 -7.35
C ARG A 58 2.89 -2.93 -6.47
N HIS A 59 4.19 -2.90 -6.73
CA HIS A 59 5.20 -3.57 -5.94
C HIS A 59 5.90 -2.53 -5.07
N TYR A 60 6.07 -2.84 -3.78
CA TYR A 60 6.80 -2.01 -2.82
C TYR A 60 7.91 -2.82 -2.19
N ASP A 61 9.14 -2.42 -2.49
CA ASP A 61 10.34 -2.91 -1.82
C ASP A 61 10.52 -2.16 -0.49
N LEU A 62 10.59 -2.89 0.61
CA LEU A 62 10.77 -2.33 1.96
C LEU A 62 12.24 -2.25 2.35
N THR A 63 13.15 -2.79 1.54
CA THR A 63 14.61 -2.72 1.79
C THR A 63 15.15 -1.29 1.72
N PRO A 64 14.78 -0.42 0.75
CA PRO A 64 15.25 0.95 0.68
C PRO A 64 14.45 1.76 1.71
N GLY A 65 15.03 1.96 2.88
CA GLY A 65 14.39 2.59 4.03
C GLY A 65 14.49 1.77 5.31
N ALA A 66 14.67 0.44 5.23
CA ALA A 66 15.03 -0.36 6.40
C ALA A 66 16.32 0.13 7.05
N ALA A 67 17.33 0.42 6.23
CA ALA A 67 18.62 0.93 6.66
C ALA A 67 18.58 2.42 7.10
N GLU A 68 17.80 3.26 6.43
CA GLU A 68 17.79 4.72 6.68
C GLU A 68 16.78 5.17 7.74
N LEU A 69 15.67 4.44 7.93
CA LEU A 69 14.58 4.76 8.87
C LEU A 69 14.54 3.80 10.08
N GLY A 70 15.53 2.91 10.23
CA GLY A 70 15.57 1.92 11.32
C GLY A 70 14.41 0.92 11.26
N MET A 71 13.80 0.71 10.10
CA MET A 71 12.72 -0.26 9.95
C MET A 71 13.31 -1.67 9.91
N VAL A 72 12.76 -2.58 10.72
CA VAL A 72 13.25 -3.98 10.83
C VAL A 72 12.82 -4.86 9.63
N CYS A 73 11.96 -4.33 8.77
CA CYS A 73 11.36 -5.06 7.65
C CYS A 73 12.18 -4.86 6.37
N GLY A 74 12.81 -5.92 5.86
CA GLY A 74 13.60 -5.91 4.61
C GLY A 74 13.04 -6.83 3.53
N GLY A 75 11.72 -7.03 3.52
CA GLY A 75 11.01 -7.78 2.48
C GLY A 75 10.34 -6.87 1.47
N ASP A 76 9.36 -7.40 0.75
CA ASP A 76 8.57 -6.64 -0.22
C ASP A 76 7.10 -7.09 -0.17
N ILE A 77 6.22 -6.21 -0.64
CA ILE A 77 4.79 -6.48 -0.75
C ILE A 77 4.25 -6.07 -2.12
N ASP A 78 3.27 -6.82 -2.62
CA ASP A 78 2.44 -6.39 -3.74
C ASP A 78 1.10 -5.90 -3.20
N VAL A 79 0.67 -4.71 -3.63
CA VAL A 79 -0.60 -4.10 -3.25
C VAL A 79 -1.45 -3.91 -4.49
N GLU A 80 -2.70 -4.38 -4.42
CA GLU A 80 -3.71 -4.18 -5.43
C GLU A 80 -4.62 -3.01 -5.05
N PHE A 81 -4.84 -2.11 -6.01
CA PHE A 81 -5.63 -0.90 -5.90
C PHE A 81 -6.90 -1.08 -6.72
N GLU A 82 -8.05 -1.05 -6.05
CA GLU A 82 -9.35 -1.26 -6.68
C GLU A 82 -10.32 -0.13 -6.32
N VAL A 83 -10.99 0.40 -7.34
CA VAL A 83 -12.10 1.33 -7.14
C VAL A 83 -13.32 0.55 -6.65
N ARG A 84 -13.61 0.63 -5.35
CA ARG A 84 -14.88 0.19 -4.76
C ARG A 84 -15.85 1.38 -4.76
N LYS A 85 -16.99 1.23 -5.44
CA LYS A 85 -18.11 2.18 -5.48
C LYS A 85 -19.14 1.80 -4.43
#